data_AF-A0A6P8F323-F1
#
_entry.id   AF-A0A6P8F323-F1
#
_cell.length_a   1.000
_cell.length_b   1.000
_cell.length_c   1.000
_cell.angle_alpha   90.00
_cell.angle_beta   90.00
_cell.angle_gamma   90.00
#
_symmetry.space_group_name_H-M   'P 1'
#
loop_
_entity.id
_entity.type
_entity.pdbx_description
1 polymer ?
#
loop_
_entity_poly.entity_id
_entity_poly.type
_entity_poly.pdbx_seq_one_letter_code
_entity_poly.pdbx_strand_id
1 'polypeptide(L)'
;MAATESSLCPSPIAVADTVVPACMFAPDRGNDDDPSGGDCYEDGEAHNGESEGHLDLTSKMVLVSPTGEQYDVLFRQLRERMDEGCGETIYVVGMGSDGADYGLNEQDMEASVATVQSLCETVEADIILLRERAETGGNVRDYLIRRRVGDADFLEVR
;
A
#
# COMPACT_ATOMS: atom_id res chain seq x y z
N MET A 1 53.76 -28.24 -1.16
CA MET A 1 53.76 -28.29 -2.64
C MET A 1 53.01 -29.53 -3.06
N ALA A 2 51.78 -29.39 -3.52
CA ALA A 2 50.99 -30.45 -4.14
C ALA A 2 50.27 -29.81 -5.33
N ALA A 3 50.50 -30.39 -6.50
CA ALA A 3 49.98 -29.96 -7.79
C ALA A 3 48.50 -30.34 -7.92
N THR A 4 47.71 -29.48 -8.56
CA THR A 4 46.68 -29.91 -9.52
C THR A 4 46.56 -28.83 -10.59
N GLU A 5 46.97 -29.20 -11.79
CA GLU A 5 46.74 -28.48 -13.05
C GLU A 5 45.27 -28.60 -13.42
N SER A 6 44.70 -27.56 -14.04
CA SER A 6 43.52 -27.69 -14.89
C SER A 6 43.53 -26.55 -15.91
N SER A 7 44.26 -26.79 -16.99
CA SER A 7 44.19 -26.05 -18.24
C SER A 7 43.02 -26.60 -19.06
N LEU A 8 42.08 -25.77 -19.51
CA LEU A 8 41.08 -26.11 -20.52
C LEU A 8 40.60 -24.82 -21.22
N CYS A 9 41.26 -24.51 -22.34
CA CYS A 9 40.66 -23.80 -23.48
C CYS A 9 40.89 -24.74 -24.68
N PRO A 10 39.92 -24.94 -25.59
CA PRO A 10 39.59 -23.88 -26.56
C PRO A 10 38.10 -23.79 -26.97
N SER A 11 37.77 -22.61 -27.51
CA SER A 11 36.56 -22.19 -28.25
C SER A 11 36.39 -22.94 -29.59
N PRO A 12 35.44 -22.59 -30.50
CA PRO A 12 34.10 -21.98 -30.41
C PRO A 12 33.02 -22.87 -31.12
N ILE A 13 31.73 -22.72 -30.82
CA ILE A 13 30.67 -23.14 -31.76
C ILE A 13 29.67 -22.01 -31.92
N ALA A 14 29.72 -21.39 -33.10
CA ALA A 14 28.69 -20.53 -33.62
C ALA A 14 27.41 -21.34 -33.80
N VAL A 15 26.31 -20.89 -33.21
CA VAL A 15 24.98 -21.29 -33.64
C VAL A 15 24.22 -20.03 -34.02
N ALA A 16 23.66 -20.14 -35.21
CA ALA A 16 23.09 -19.10 -36.02
C ALA A 16 22.03 -18.27 -35.30
N ASP A 17 22.12 -16.97 -35.58
CA ASP A 17 21.01 -16.08 -35.89
C ASP A 17 19.69 -16.82 -36.17
N THR A 18 18.72 -16.61 -35.29
CA THR A 18 17.32 -16.71 -35.69
C THR A 18 16.68 -15.40 -35.28
N VAL A 19 17.03 -14.35 -36.03
CA VAL A 19 16.29 -13.10 -36.02
C VAL A 19 14.81 -13.43 -36.24
N VAL A 20 13.98 -13.16 -35.24
CA VAL A 20 12.53 -13.19 -35.43
C VAL A 20 12.18 -11.99 -36.32
N PRO A 21 11.55 -12.19 -37.49
CA PRO A 21 11.22 -11.06 -38.35
C PRO A 21 10.13 -10.22 -37.67
N ALA A 22 10.52 -9.03 -37.19
CA ALA A 22 9.64 -8.03 -36.60
C ALA A 22 8.83 -7.27 -37.68
N CYS A 23 8.10 -7.98 -38.54
CA CYS A 23 7.31 -7.36 -39.63
C CYS A 23 6.07 -8.18 -40.03
N MET A 24 5.15 -8.50 -39.10
CA MET A 24 3.86 -9.16 -39.46
C MET A 24 2.60 -8.48 -38.91
N PHE A 25 2.70 -7.29 -38.31
CA PHE A 25 1.52 -6.52 -37.92
C PHE A 25 1.59 -5.08 -38.46
N ALA A 26 1.44 -4.96 -39.78
CA ALA A 26 1.00 -3.72 -40.41
C ALA A 26 -0.36 -4.02 -41.05
N PRO A 27 -1.48 -3.51 -40.52
CA PRO A 27 -2.75 -3.58 -41.22
C PRO A 27 -2.70 -2.68 -42.46
N ASP A 28 -3.15 -3.25 -43.58
CA ASP A 28 -3.23 -2.64 -44.90
C ASP A 28 -3.97 -1.29 -44.85
N ARG A 29 -3.34 -0.23 -45.36
CA ARG A 29 -3.99 1.08 -45.52
C ARG A 29 -4.89 1.04 -46.77
N GLY A 30 -6.04 0.39 -46.62
CA GLY A 30 -7.16 0.53 -47.54
C GLY A 30 -7.96 1.79 -47.20
N ASN A 31 -7.88 2.80 -48.07
CA ASN A 31 -8.87 3.86 -48.16
C ASN A 31 -10.23 3.25 -48.52
N ASP A 32 -11.31 3.62 -47.83
CA ASP A 32 -12.61 3.92 -48.46
C ASP A 32 -13.49 4.70 -47.47
N ASP A 33 -14.22 5.65 -48.02
CA ASP A 33 -15.11 6.65 -47.42
C ASP A 33 -16.52 6.05 -47.26
N ASP A 34 -17.17 6.16 -46.07
CA ASP A 34 -18.63 6.36 -45.93
C ASP A 34 -19.06 6.64 -44.45
N PRO A 35 -20.04 7.54 -44.18
CA PRO A 35 -20.41 8.01 -42.85
C PRO A 35 -21.73 7.40 -42.33
N SER A 36 -21.69 6.75 -41.16
CA SER A 36 -22.88 6.37 -40.37
C SER A 36 -22.38 5.99 -38.97
N GLY A 37 -22.80 6.58 -37.85
CA GLY A 37 -24.16 6.77 -37.39
C GLY A 37 -24.39 5.82 -36.20
N GLY A 38 -24.60 6.38 -35.00
CA GLY A 38 -24.85 5.63 -33.75
C GLY A 38 -23.55 5.10 -33.13
N ASP A 39 -23.31 5.14 -31.83
CA ASP A 39 -24.14 5.38 -30.66
C ASP A 39 -23.19 5.91 -29.56
N CYS A 40 -23.57 7.02 -28.93
CA CYS A 40 -22.89 7.50 -27.74
C CYS A 40 -23.40 6.69 -26.54
N TYR A 41 -22.78 5.55 -26.28
CA TYR A 41 -22.95 4.87 -24.99
C TYR A 41 -22.29 5.73 -23.91
N GLU A 42 -23.12 6.21 -22.99
CA GLU A 42 -22.68 6.73 -21.71
C GLU A 42 -21.99 5.59 -20.94
N ASP A 43 -20.69 5.73 -20.73
CA ASP A 43 -19.93 5.03 -19.69
C ASP A 43 -19.26 6.16 -18.92
N GLY A 44 -19.76 6.55 -17.76
CA GLY A 44 -19.94 5.69 -16.61
C GLY A 44 -19.15 6.39 -15.52
N GLU A 45 -19.85 7.30 -14.83
CA GLU A 45 -19.53 7.77 -13.49
C GLU A 45 -18.05 8.08 -13.25
N ALA A 46 -17.65 9.32 -13.56
CA ALA A 46 -16.56 9.92 -12.82
C ALA A 46 -17.02 9.96 -11.36
N HIS A 47 -16.59 8.97 -10.58
CA HIS A 47 -16.61 8.98 -9.12
C HIS A 47 -15.58 10.04 -8.69
N ASN A 48 -15.79 11.29 -9.10
CA ASN A 48 -15.14 12.44 -8.51
C ASN A 48 -15.88 12.71 -7.20
N GLY A 49 -15.82 11.71 -6.30
CA GLY A 49 -16.03 11.91 -4.89
C GLY A 49 -14.96 12.88 -4.47
N GLU A 50 -15.36 14.15 -4.43
CA GLU A 50 -14.71 15.20 -3.67
C GLU A 50 -13.97 14.62 -2.47
N SER A 51 -12.63 14.59 -2.56
CA SER A 51 -11.80 14.18 -1.43
C SER A 51 -11.97 15.26 -0.37
N GLU A 52 -12.96 15.06 0.50
CA GLU A 52 -13.28 15.91 1.64
C GLU A 52 -11.99 16.26 2.36
N GLY A 53 -11.63 17.56 2.34
CA GLY A 53 -10.50 18.13 3.07
C GLY A 53 -9.20 17.37 2.87
N HIS A 54 -8.34 17.83 1.95
CA HIS A 54 -6.95 17.38 1.85
C HIS A 54 -6.18 17.81 3.11
N LEU A 55 -6.48 17.21 4.25
CA LEU A 55 -5.70 17.27 5.46
C LEU A 55 -4.38 16.60 5.11
N ASP A 56 -3.28 17.30 5.35
CA ASP A 56 -1.95 16.77 5.07
C ASP A 56 -1.62 15.67 6.11
N LEU A 57 -2.01 14.44 5.80
CA LEU A 57 -1.67 13.24 6.58
C LEU A 57 -0.30 12.66 6.17
N THR A 58 0.43 13.39 5.33
CA THR A 58 1.71 12.99 4.75
C THR A 58 2.82 12.96 5.81
N SER A 59 2.69 13.75 6.88
CA SER A 59 3.73 13.81 7.92
C SER A 59 3.58 12.73 8.98
N LYS A 60 4.72 12.16 9.40
CA LYS A 60 4.78 11.19 10.51
C LYS A 60 4.30 11.74 11.86
N MET A 61 4.27 13.07 12.01
CA MET A 61 3.87 13.75 13.26
C MET A 61 2.36 13.87 13.44
N VAL A 62 1.57 13.51 12.43
CA VAL A 62 0.10 13.64 12.46
C VAL A 62 -0.51 12.82 13.60
N LEU A 63 0.15 11.75 14.05
CA LEU A 63 -0.29 10.95 15.18
C LEU A 63 0.16 11.48 16.55
N VAL A 64 1.21 12.31 16.62
CA VAL A 64 1.78 12.79 17.89
C VAL A 64 0.82 13.72 18.61
N SER A 65 0.00 14.47 17.88
CA SER A 65 -1.06 15.34 18.40
C SER A 65 -1.97 15.78 17.25
N PRO A 66 -2.87 14.91 16.75
CA PRO A 66 -3.79 15.31 15.69
C PRO A 66 -4.76 16.39 16.19
N THR A 67 -5.12 17.30 15.30
CA THR A 67 -6.31 18.16 15.47
C THR A 67 -7.58 17.29 15.40
N GLY A 68 -8.72 17.81 15.88
CA GLY A 68 -9.99 17.07 15.84
C GLY A 68 -10.34 16.57 14.43
N GLU A 69 -10.20 17.43 13.43
CA GLU A 69 -10.46 17.08 12.02
C GLU A 69 -9.51 15.98 11.51
N GLN A 70 -8.21 16.06 11.86
CA GLN A 70 -7.25 15.01 11.51
C GLN A 70 -7.59 13.69 12.18
N TYR A 71 -8.02 13.72 13.44
CA TYR A 71 -8.44 12.53 14.17
C TYR A 71 -9.66 11.88 13.52
N ASP A 72 -10.68 12.67 13.14
CA ASP A 72 -11.87 12.16 12.45
C ASP A 72 -11.52 11.49 11.11
N VAL A 73 -10.59 12.08 10.34
CA VAL A 73 -10.13 11.47 9.09
C VAL A 73 -9.32 10.21 9.34
N LEU A 74 -8.41 10.19 10.31
CA LEU A 74 -7.66 8.98 10.70
C LEU A 74 -8.60 7.86 11.15
N PHE A 75 -9.63 8.20 11.91
CA PHE A 75 -10.66 7.27 12.37
C PHE A 75 -11.45 6.67 11.22
N ARG A 76 -11.92 7.51 10.30
CA ARG A 76 -12.62 7.05 9.10
C ARG A 76 -11.73 6.11 8.27
N GLN A 77 -10.49 6.51 7.99
CA GLN A 77 -9.55 5.69 7.21
C GLN A 77 -9.27 4.35 7.89
N LEU A 78 -9.08 4.34 9.22
CA LEU A 78 -8.87 3.10 9.95
C LEU A 78 -10.09 2.18 9.84
N ARG A 79 -11.29 2.72 10.01
CA ARG A 79 -12.54 1.99 9.91
C ARG A 79 -12.74 1.41 8.51
N GLU A 80 -12.55 2.21 7.46
CA GLU A 80 -12.66 1.78 6.07
C GLU A 80 -11.71 0.61 5.78
N ARG A 81 -10.42 0.74 6.15
CA ARG A 81 -9.45 -0.35 5.98
C ARG A 81 -9.80 -1.60 6.77
N MET A 82 -10.38 -1.45 7.96
CA MET A 82 -10.83 -2.60 8.75
C MET A 82 -12.03 -3.29 8.10
N ASP A 83 -13.00 -2.54 7.57
CA ASP A 83 -14.16 -3.11 6.89
C ASP A 83 -13.75 -3.82 5.59
N GLU A 84 -12.79 -3.28 4.84
CA GLU A 84 -12.20 -3.94 3.66
C GLU A 84 -11.35 -5.16 4.03
N GLY A 85 -10.61 -5.07 5.14
CA GLY A 85 -9.69 -6.10 5.64
C GLY A 85 -10.34 -7.19 6.50
N CYS A 86 -11.65 -7.42 6.40
CA CYS A 86 -12.38 -8.43 7.18
C CYS A 86 -12.23 -8.27 8.71
N GLY A 87 -12.11 -7.03 9.18
CA GLY A 87 -11.95 -6.70 10.59
C GLY A 87 -10.48 -6.69 11.05
N GLU A 88 -9.49 -6.81 10.18
CA GLU A 88 -8.07 -6.67 10.53
C GLU A 88 -7.31 -5.76 9.56
N THR A 89 -6.36 -4.99 10.09
CA THR A 89 -5.51 -4.12 9.27
C THR A 89 -4.16 -3.87 9.94
N ILE A 90 -3.13 -3.62 9.12
CA ILE A 90 -1.80 -3.26 9.59
C ILE A 90 -1.67 -1.75 9.61
N TYR A 91 -1.25 -1.20 10.74
CA TYR A 91 -1.08 0.22 10.97
C TYR A 91 0.37 0.53 11.31
N VAL A 92 1.03 1.42 10.56
CA VAL A 92 2.44 1.74 10.77
C VAL A 92 2.58 3.16 11.30
N VAL A 93 3.28 3.27 12.43
CA VAL A 93 3.55 4.54 13.13
C VAL A 93 5.00 4.95 12.90
N GLY A 94 5.21 6.22 12.54
CA GLY A 94 6.53 6.77 12.26
C GLY A 94 6.96 6.69 10.79
N MET A 95 6.04 6.37 9.87
CA MET A 95 6.25 6.59 8.43
C MET A 95 5.53 7.86 7.98
N GLY A 96 6.25 8.72 7.25
CA GLY A 96 5.70 9.87 6.55
C GLY A 96 6.12 9.84 5.08
N SER A 97 5.30 10.38 4.19
CA SER A 97 5.61 10.57 2.77
C SER A 97 6.11 12.00 2.46
N ASP A 98 6.37 12.79 3.49
CA ASP A 98 6.81 14.19 3.43
C ASP A 98 8.29 14.34 3.02
N GLY A 99 8.97 13.23 2.77
CA GLY A 99 10.38 13.18 2.42
C GLY A 99 11.32 13.38 3.61
N ALA A 100 10.77 13.45 4.83
CA ALA A 100 11.56 13.46 6.06
C ALA A 100 12.05 12.05 6.43
N ASP A 101 13.07 11.97 7.28
CA ASP A 101 13.57 10.69 7.78
C ASP A 101 12.46 9.88 8.46
N TYR A 102 12.41 8.58 8.20
CA TYR A 102 11.51 7.66 8.87
C TYR A 102 11.88 7.51 10.35
N GLY A 103 10.86 7.27 11.18
CA GLY A 103 10.99 7.06 12.61
C GLY A 103 10.58 8.26 13.46
N LEU A 104 10.16 7.96 14.69
CA LEU A 104 9.82 8.93 15.73
C LEU A 104 10.67 8.70 16.97
N ASN A 105 10.95 9.76 17.72
CA ASN A 105 11.56 9.64 19.04
C ASN A 105 10.61 8.91 20.00
N GLU A 106 11.13 8.37 21.11
CA GLU A 106 10.29 7.62 22.08
C GLU A 106 9.10 8.45 22.60
N GLN A 107 9.30 9.74 22.85
CA GLN A 107 8.22 10.63 23.32
C GLN A 107 7.10 10.78 22.27
N ASP A 108 7.48 11.05 21.02
CA ASP A 108 6.55 11.19 19.90
C ASP A 108 5.88 9.86 19.56
N MET A 109 6.61 8.76 19.70
CA MET A 109 6.11 7.41 19.52
C MET A 109 5.04 7.09 20.57
N GLU A 110 5.30 7.35 21.86
CA GLU A 110 4.32 7.12 22.92
C GLU A 110 3.04 7.94 22.69
N ALA A 111 3.18 9.22 22.32
CA ALA A 111 2.04 10.07 21.98
C ALA A 111 1.25 9.53 20.79
N SER A 112 1.94 9.12 19.72
CA SER A 112 1.33 8.53 18.53
C SER A 112 0.59 7.23 18.84
N VAL A 113 1.19 6.37 19.66
CA VAL A 113 0.58 5.10 20.09
C VAL A 113 -0.64 5.34 20.95
N ALA A 114 -0.63 6.35 21.82
CA ALA A 114 -1.80 6.74 22.61
C ALA A 114 -2.97 7.18 21.71
N THR A 115 -2.69 7.96 20.66
CA THR A 115 -3.70 8.34 19.66
C THR A 115 -4.26 7.13 18.93
N VAL A 116 -3.41 6.22 18.45
CA VAL A 116 -3.87 5.00 17.76
C VAL A 116 -4.66 4.09 18.71
N GLN A 117 -4.27 3.99 19.98
CA GLN A 117 -5.05 3.27 20.99
C GLN A 117 -6.45 3.85 21.14
N SER A 118 -6.59 5.18 21.24
CA SER A 118 -7.89 5.84 21.35
C SER A 118 -8.77 5.57 20.11
N LEU A 119 -8.17 5.55 18.92
CA LEU A 119 -8.88 5.14 17.70
C LEU A 119 -9.37 3.69 17.79
N CYS A 120 -8.49 2.77 18.22
CA CYS A 120 -8.82 1.35 18.37
C CYS A 120 -9.95 1.12 19.38
N GLU A 121 -9.93 1.82 20.53
CA GLU A 121 -11.01 1.75 21.52
C GLU A 121 -12.35 2.19 20.93
N THR A 122 -12.34 3.21 20.05
CA THR A 122 -13.55 3.73 19.41
C THR A 122 -14.16 2.75 18.40
N VAL A 123 -13.33 1.98 17.68
CA VAL A 123 -13.77 0.93 16.73
C VAL A 123 -13.90 -0.46 17.37
N GLU A 124 -13.81 -0.54 18.71
CA GLU A 124 -13.82 -1.80 19.45
C GLU A 124 -12.78 -2.81 18.92
N ALA A 125 -11.55 -2.36 18.67
CA ALA A 125 -10.45 -3.18 18.18
C ALA A 125 -9.34 -3.36 19.23
N ASP A 126 -8.62 -4.46 19.08
CA ASP A 126 -7.35 -4.71 19.75
C ASP A 126 -6.19 -4.21 18.90
N ILE A 127 -5.16 -3.69 19.57
CA ILE A 127 -3.91 -3.25 18.98
C ILE A 127 -2.77 -4.16 19.46
N ILE A 128 -2.01 -4.72 18.54
CA ILE A 128 -0.92 -5.68 18.82
C ILE A 128 0.33 -5.20 18.11
N LEU A 129 1.44 -5.00 18.84
CA LEU A 129 2.73 -4.66 18.24
C LEU A 129 3.28 -5.88 17.48
N LEU A 130 3.49 -5.74 16.17
CA LEU A 130 4.05 -6.79 15.31
C LEU A 130 5.57 -6.70 15.23
N ARG A 131 6.09 -5.50 14.98
CA ARG A 131 7.53 -5.25 14.88
C ARG A 131 7.88 -3.82 15.25
N GLU A 132 9.10 -3.65 15.73
CA GLU A 132 9.76 -2.36 15.89
C GLU A 132 11.05 -2.35 15.07
N ARG A 133 11.33 -1.22 14.42
CA ARG A 133 12.55 -0.95 13.66
C ARG A 133 13.16 0.37 14.09
N ALA A 134 14.48 0.44 14.16
CA ALA A 134 15.19 1.70 14.35
C ALA A 134 15.61 2.24 12.97
N GLU A 135 15.19 3.45 12.68
CA GLU A 135 15.45 4.20 11.45
C GLU A 135 16.24 5.48 11.80
N THR A 136 16.62 6.26 10.77
CA THR A 136 17.44 7.47 10.93
C THR A 136 16.80 8.53 11.84
N GLY A 137 15.48 8.65 11.81
CA GLY A 137 14.70 9.63 12.60
C GLY A 137 14.18 9.10 13.94
N GLY A 138 14.46 7.84 14.32
CA GLY A 138 13.96 7.22 15.53
C GLY A 138 13.37 5.84 15.26
N ASN A 139 12.34 5.43 16.00
CA ASN A 139 11.74 4.11 15.86
C ASN A 139 10.50 4.15 14.94
N VAL A 140 10.28 3.07 14.20
CA VAL A 140 9.06 2.78 13.44
C VAL A 140 8.43 1.53 14.04
N ARG A 141 7.15 1.60 14.36
CA ARG A 141 6.39 0.48 14.93
C ARG A 141 5.24 0.09 14.01
N ASP A 142 5.11 -1.20 13.77
CA ASP A 142 4.01 -1.76 13.01
C ASP A 142 3.07 -2.47 13.97
N TYR A 143 1.78 -2.15 13.86
CA TYR A 143 0.72 -2.68 14.69
C TYR A 143 -0.27 -3.48 13.83
N LEU A 144 -0.77 -4.58 14.37
CA LEU A 144 -1.98 -5.22 13.90
C LEU A 144 -3.14 -4.67 14.69
N ILE A 145 -4.12 -4.11 13.98
CA ILE A 145 -5.39 -3.69 14.55
C ILE A 145 -6.42 -4.72 14.13
N ARG A 146 -7.11 -5.34 15.10
CA ARG A 146 -8.10 -6.39 14.86
C ARG A 146 -9.38 -6.10 15.64
N ARG A 147 -10.52 -6.13 14.95
CA ARG A 147 -11.86 -5.96 15.55
C ARG A 147 -12.06 -7.02 16.63
N ARG A 148 -12.51 -6.59 17.80
CA ARG A 148 -12.95 -7.50 18.85
C ARG A 148 -14.24 -8.15 18.39
N VAL A 149 -14.21 -9.47 18.31
CA VAL A 149 -15.42 -10.25 18.12
C VAL A 149 -16.05 -10.36 19.50
N GLY A 150 -17.12 -9.60 19.75
CA GLY A 150 -17.93 -9.80 20.95
C GLY A 150 -18.60 -11.18 20.93
N ASP A 151 -19.07 -11.67 22.07
CA ASP A 151 -19.80 -12.96 22.21
C ASP A 151 -21.06 -13.11 21.31
N ALA A 152 -21.40 -12.11 20.49
CA ALA A 152 -22.53 -12.10 19.57
C ALA A 152 -22.24 -12.74 18.20
N ASP A 153 -20.98 -12.97 17.83
CA ASP A 153 -20.61 -13.68 16.60
C ASP A 153 -20.54 -15.18 16.88
N PHE A 154 -21.70 -15.74 17.24
CA PHE A 154 -21.92 -17.17 17.10
C PHE A 154 -21.75 -17.50 15.62
N LEU A 155 -20.63 -18.14 15.25
CA LEU A 155 -20.53 -18.82 13.96
C LEU A 155 -21.71 -19.78 13.85
N GLU A 156 -22.73 -19.42 13.06
CA GLU A 156 -23.79 -20.33 12.69
C GLU A 156 -23.17 -21.42 11.81
N VAL A 157 -22.81 -22.54 12.42
CA VAL A 157 -22.41 -23.76 11.71
C VAL A 157 -23.71 -24.42 11.23
N ARG A 158 -23.99 -24.32 9.92
CA ARG A 158 -25.07 -25.06 9.24
C ARG A 158 -24.60 -26.37 8.64
#